data_AF-A0A8J3KR25-F1
#
_entry.id   AF-A0A8J3KR25-F1
#
_cell.length_a   1.000
_cell.length_b   1.000
_cell.length_c   1.000
_cell.angle_alpha   90.00
_cell.angle_beta   90.00
_cell.angle_gamma   90.00
#
_symmetry.space_group_name_H-M   'P 1'
#
loop_
_entity.id
_entity.type
_entity.pdbx_description
1 polymer ?
#
loop_
_entity_poly.entity_id
_entity_poly.type
_entity_poly.pdbx_seq_one_letter_code
_entity_poly.pdbx_strand_id
1 'polypeptide(L)'
;MDTLAVIITTLGGALSATLGVLVGGVVTRRAQERHWLRDKQMRAYEELFSQYARFMMALRQGHSARMPVIFDWGAWSAALTTASLVAPLSVARAIDAFGDAVGVFLDAVSSRDPVTDPVDEDVLNDASRPAAAAQLALVNAIRRSVGRALTELPFYLGGTLGDHPEGGTRPSRLHAQAASDRPAPEPTPADS
;
A
#
# COMPACT_ATOMS: atom_id res chain seq x y z
N MET A 1 -14.41 43.92 -1.89
CA MET A 1 -14.04 42.92 -2.92
C MET A 1 -14.03 41.60 -2.19
N ASP A 2 -15.12 40.85 -2.28
CA ASP A 2 -15.28 39.63 -1.49
C ASP A 2 -14.94 38.43 -2.36
N THR A 3 -13.63 38.19 -2.49
CA THR A 3 -13.02 37.08 -3.22
C THR A 3 -13.41 35.70 -2.67
N LEU A 4 -13.98 35.64 -1.46
CA LEU A 4 -14.50 34.42 -0.84
C LEU A 4 -15.86 33.95 -1.37
N ALA A 5 -16.70 34.85 -1.90
CA ALA A 5 -18.04 34.48 -2.37
C ALA A 5 -18.02 33.74 -3.72
N VAL A 6 -17.01 34.00 -4.56
CA VAL A 6 -16.90 33.46 -5.94
C VAL A 6 -16.27 32.05 -5.96
N ILE A 7 -15.39 31.74 -4.99
CA ILE A 7 -14.76 30.41 -4.89
C ILE A 7 -15.77 29.35 -4.42
N ILE A 8 -16.75 29.74 -3.59
CA ILE A 8 -17.76 28.80 -3.06
C ILE A 8 -18.81 28.42 -4.12
N THR A 9 -19.12 29.29 -5.08
CA THR A 9 -20.15 29.02 -6.10
C THR A 9 -19.64 28.23 -7.31
N THR A 10 -18.34 28.19 -7.56
CA THR A 10 -17.79 27.48 -8.74
C THR A 10 -17.46 26.01 -8.43
N LEU A 11 -17.24 25.66 -7.16
CA LEU A 11 -17.05 24.26 -6.74
C LEU A 11 -18.37 23.46 -6.66
N GLY A 12 -19.52 24.13 -6.48
CA GLY A 12 -20.82 23.48 -6.34
C GLY A 12 -21.47 23.01 -7.65
N GLY A 13 -20.99 23.50 -8.80
CA GLY A 13 -21.59 23.20 -10.11
C GLY A 13 -21.06 21.96 -10.82
N ALA A 14 -19.80 21.57 -10.57
CA ALA A 14 -19.14 20.48 -11.32
C ALA A 14 -19.44 19.07 -10.77
N LEU A 15 -19.91 18.94 -9.52
CA LEU A 15 -20.26 17.65 -8.93
C LEU A 15 -21.66 17.15 -9.29
N SER A 16 -22.55 18.02 -9.77
CA SER A 16 -23.93 17.64 -10.11
C SER A 16 -24.10 17.01 -11.49
N ALA A 17 -23.15 17.21 -12.42
CA ALA A 17 -23.29 16.69 -13.79
C ALA A 17 -22.91 15.20 -13.93
N THR A 18 -22.08 14.64 -13.04
CA THR A 18 -21.61 13.25 -13.14
C THR A 18 -22.54 12.23 -12.45
N LEU A 19 -23.42 12.68 -11.56
CA LEU A 19 -24.38 11.83 -10.85
C LEU A 19 -25.63 11.48 -11.68
N GLY A 20 -25.89 12.19 -12.79
CA GLY A 20 -27.13 12.04 -13.56
C GLY A 20 -27.18 10.85 -14.55
N VAL A 21 -26.04 10.24 -14.92
CA VAL A 21 -26.01 9.26 -16.03
C VAL A 21 -26.13 7.79 -15.58
N LEU A 22 -26.05 7.49 -14.27
CA LEU A 22 -25.89 6.09 -13.80
C LEU A 22 -27.19 5.31 -13.52
N VAL A 23 -28.37 5.91 -13.62
CA VAL A 23 -29.64 5.25 -13.21
C VAL A 23 -30.45 4.65 -14.38
N GLY A 24 -30.00 4.80 -15.63
CA GLY A 24 -30.81 4.49 -16.83
C GLY A 24 -30.86 3.05 -17.34
N GLY A 25 -30.42 2.01 -16.62
CA GLY A 25 -30.37 0.66 -17.20
C GLY A 25 -30.51 -0.46 -16.18
N VAL A 26 -31.73 -0.75 -15.73
CA VAL A 26 -31.98 -1.67 -14.60
C VAL A 26 -32.68 -2.99 -14.95
N VAL A 27 -33.16 -3.28 -16.17
CA VAL A 27 -34.12 -4.40 -16.33
C VAL A 27 -33.55 -5.77 -16.79
N THR A 28 -32.27 -5.90 -17.17
CA THR A 28 -31.70 -7.23 -17.57
C THR A 28 -30.43 -7.64 -16.79
N ARG A 29 -30.12 -6.96 -15.69
CA ARG A 29 -28.72 -6.66 -15.33
C ARG A 29 -28.18 -7.30 -14.03
N ARG A 30 -28.83 -8.26 -13.36
CA ARG A 30 -28.35 -8.72 -12.03
C ARG A 30 -27.05 -9.54 -12.03
N ALA A 31 -26.78 -10.34 -13.07
CA ALA A 31 -25.54 -11.13 -13.15
C ALA A 31 -24.34 -10.29 -13.66
N GLN A 32 -24.60 -9.33 -14.56
CA GLN A 32 -23.62 -8.35 -15.02
C GLN A 32 -23.34 -7.28 -13.96
N GLU A 33 -24.36 -6.83 -13.20
CA GLU A 33 -24.35 -6.25 -11.84
C GLU A 33 -23.14 -6.69 -11.00
N ARG A 34 -23.14 -7.98 -10.66
CA ARG A 34 -22.18 -8.57 -9.73
C ARG A 34 -20.76 -8.64 -10.29
N HIS A 35 -20.62 -8.98 -11.56
CA HIS A 35 -19.30 -9.04 -12.21
C HIS A 35 -18.70 -7.65 -12.38
N TRP A 36 -19.53 -6.67 -12.76
CA TRP A 36 -19.13 -5.28 -12.90
C TRP A 36 -18.71 -4.67 -11.56
N LEU A 37 -19.47 -4.91 -10.49
CA LEU A 37 -19.12 -4.44 -9.15
C LEU A 37 -17.82 -5.09 -8.64
N ARG A 38 -17.64 -6.39 -8.88
CA ARG A 38 -16.42 -7.11 -8.48
C ARG A 38 -15.18 -6.63 -9.23
N ASP A 39 -15.30 -6.36 -10.53
CA ASP A 39 -14.22 -5.77 -11.33
C ASP A 39 -13.87 -4.35 -10.85
N LYS A 40 -14.87 -3.53 -10.50
CA LYS A 40 -14.67 -2.21 -9.90
C LYS A 40 -14.00 -2.28 -8.51
N GLN A 41 -14.40 -3.23 -7.67
CA GLN A 41 -13.74 -3.50 -6.38
C GLN A 41 -12.27 -3.84 -6.55
N MET A 42 -11.94 -4.77 -7.46
CA MET A 42 -10.56 -5.19 -7.68
C MET A 42 -9.68 -4.03 -8.15
N ARG A 43 -10.17 -3.20 -9.09
CA ARG A 43 -9.42 -2.01 -9.53
C ARG A 43 -9.23 -0.98 -8.42
N ALA A 44 -10.24 -0.76 -7.58
CA ALA A 44 -10.13 0.19 -6.47
C ALA A 44 -9.13 -0.29 -5.41
N TYR A 45 -9.13 -1.60 -5.10
CA TYR A 45 -8.15 -2.18 -4.17
C TYR A 45 -6.74 -2.18 -4.77
N GLU A 46 -6.61 -2.47 -6.06
CA GLU A 46 -5.33 -2.38 -6.79
C GLU A 46 -4.75 -0.97 -6.71
N GLU A 47 -5.56 0.07 -6.96
CA GLU A 47 -5.09 1.45 -6.86
C GLU A 47 -4.67 1.81 -5.43
N LEU A 48 -5.43 1.40 -4.41
CA LEU A 48 -5.06 1.61 -3.01
C LEU A 48 -3.70 0.97 -2.68
N PHE A 49 -3.48 -0.29 -3.06
CA PHE A 49 -2.20 -0.97 -2.82
C PHE A 49 -1.06 -0.38 -3.67
N SER A 50 -1.36 0.08 -4.89
CA SER A 50 -0.41 0.80 -5.74
C SER A 50 0.08 2.09 -5.09
N GLN A 51 -0.84 2.89 -4.51
CA GLN A 51 -0.47 4.09 -3.76
C GLN A 51 0.37 3.76 -2.52
N TYR A 52 0.00 2.73 -1.76
CA TYR A 52 0.82 2.29 -0.63
C TYR A 52 2.24 1.85 -1.05
N ALA A 53 2.36 1.09 -2.14
CA ALA A 53 3.66 0.67 -2.66
C ALA A 53 4.51 1.87 -3.13
N ARG A 54 3.89 2.86 -3.80
CA ARG A 54 4.55 4.12 -4.18
C ARG A 54 5.05 4.89 -2.95
N PHE A 55 4.25 4.98 -1.90
CA PHE A 55 4.65 5.58 -0.63
C PHE A 55 5.86 4.85 -0.02
N MET A 56 5.81 3.53 0.11
CA MET A 56 6.92 2.74 0.67
C MET A 56 8.21 2.90 -0.16
N MET A 57 8.09 2.97 -1.49
CA MET A 57 9.23 3.19 -2.37
C MET A 57 9.80 4.61 -2.26
N ALA A 58 8.94 5.62 -2.19
CA ALA A 58 9.34 7.02 -1.96
C ALA A 58 10.01 7.19 -0.60
N LEU A 59 9.50 6.53 0.43
CA LEU A 59 10.09 6.51 1.77
C LEU A 59 11.48 5.87 1.76
N ARG A 60 11.63 4.70 1.13
CA ARG A 60 12.92 4.01 1.02
C ARG A 60 13.95 4.85 0.24
N GLN A 61 13.51 5.49 -0.83
CA GLN A 61 14.34 6.39 -1.62
C GLN A 61 14.75 7.63 -0.83
N GLY A 62 13.80 8.27 -0.15
CA GLY A 62 14.04 9.44 0.70
C GLY A 62 14.99 9.13 1.85
N HIS A 63 14.78 7.99 2.52
CA HIS A 63 15.68 7.50 3.58
C HIS A 63 17.10 7.26 3.06
N SER A 64 17.25 6.55 1.94
CA SER A 64 18.57 6.26 1.34
C SER A 64 19.29 7.52 0.85
N ALA A 65 18.55 8.48 0.31
CA ALA A 65 19.09 9.73 -0.23
C ALA A 65 19.20 10.86 0.83
N ARG A 66 18.72 10.64 2.06
CA ARG A 66 18.56 11.67 3.10
C ARG A 66 17.80 12.89 2.59
N MET A 67 16.67 12.63 1.93
CA MET A 67 15.82 13.65 1.33
C MET A 67 14.39 13.55 1.86
N PRO A 68 13.64 14.66 1.88
CA PRO A 68 12.21 14.64 2.17
C PRO A 68 11.46 13.68 1.26
N VAL A 69 10.48 12.97 1.82
CA VAL A 69 9.59 12.08 1.07
C VAL A 69 8.58 12.94 0.31
N ILE A 70 8.60 12.85 -1.01
CA ILE A 70 7.61 13.49 -1.88
C ILE A 70 6.59 12.43 -2.28
N PHE A 71 5.35 12.58 -1.79
CA PHE A 71 4.27 11.64 -2.05
C PHE A 71 2.94 12.38 -2.20
N ASP A 72 2.07 11.90 -3.10
CA ASP A 72 0.77 12.50 -3.37
C ASP A 72 -0.28 12.00 -2.37
N TRP A 73 -0.40 12.70 -1.24
CA TRP A 73 -1.40 12.42 -0.20
C TRP A 73 -2.84 12.62 -0.68
N GLY A 74 -3.05 13.44 -1.72
CA GLY A 74 -4.36 13.62 -2.35
C GLY A 74 -4.79 12.35 -3.09
N ALA A 75 -3.89 11.79 -3.91
CA ALA A 75 -4.13 10.53 -4.59
C ALA A 75 -4.34 9.36 -3.62
N TRP A 76 -3.59 9.31 -2.51
CA TRP A 76 -3.81 8.34 -1.43
C TRP A 76 -5.21 8.44 -0.81
N SER A 77 -5.62 9.66 -0.43
CA SER A 77 -6.93 9.90 0.20
C SER A 77 -8.08 9.56 -0.75
N ALA A 78 -7.91 9.88 -2.04
CA ALA A 78 -8.86 9.52 -3.08
C ALA A 78 -8.96 8.00 -3.27
N ALA A 79 -7.84 7.28 -3.23
CA ALA A 79 -7.81 5.82 -3.33
C ALA A 79 -8.50 5.15 -2.12
N LEU A 80 -8.24 5.61 -0.88
CA LEU A 80 -8.95 5.15 0.32
C LEU A 80 -10.46 5.34 0.20
N THR A 81 -10.89 6.54 -0.18
CA THR A 81 -12.32 6.87 -0.35
C THR A 81 -12.96 5.99 -1.43
N THR A 82 -12.30 5.87 -2.58
CA THR A 82 -12.81 5.08 -3.71
C THR A 82 -12.93 3.59 -3.36
N ALA A 83 -11.91 3.04 -2.69
CA ALA A 83 -11.93 1.66 -2.22
C ALA A 83 -13.06 1.43 -1.20
N SER A 84 -13.26 2.34 -0.25
CA SER A 84 -14.33 2.25 0.75
C SER A 84 -15.74 2.33 0.15
N LEU A 85 -15.95 3.13 -0.91
CA LEU A 85 -17.26 3.25 -1.58
C LEU A 85 -17.74 1.95 -2.22
N VAL A 86 -16.82 1.12 -2.70
CA VAL A 86 -17.14 -0.15 -3.37
C VAL A 86 -17.00 -1.35 -2.45
N ALA A 87 -16.45 -1.17 -1.26
CA ALA A 87 -16.15 -2.24 -0.32
C ALA A 87 -17.38 -2.72 0.48
N PRO A 88 -17.52 -4.03 0.74
CA PRO A 88 -18.39 -4.52 1.81
C PRO A 88 -17.94 -3.92 3.16
N LEU A 89 -18.87 -3.73 4.09
CA LEU A 89 -18.60 -3.08 5.39
C LEU A 89 -17.40 -3.67 6.15
N SER A 90 -17.21 -5.00 6.13
CA SER A 90 -16.06 -5.64 6.79
C SER A 90 -14.72 -5.27 6.16
N VAL A 91 -14.69 -5.03 4.85
CA VAL A 91 -13.50 -4.58 4.13
C VAL A 91 -13.31 -3.08 4.32
N ALA A 92 -14.38 -2.27 4.28
CA ALA A 92 -14.31 -0.83 4.53
C ALA A 92 -13.71 -0.51 5.90
N ARG A 93 -14.09 -1.25 6.96
CA ARG A 93 -13.46 -1.14 8.29
C ARG A 93 -11.97 -1.49 8.29
N ALA A 94 -11.56 -2.46 7.48
CA ALA A 94 -10.15 -2.82 7.35
C ALA A 94 -9.37 -1.78 6.53
N ILE A 95 -10.00 -1.11 5.56
CA ILE A 95 -9.43 0.01 4.82
C ILE A 95 -9.19 1.20 5.77
N ASP A 96 -10.17 1.52 6.59
CA ASP A 96 -10.09 2.59 7.60
C ASP A 96 -8.94 2.36 8.59
N ALA A 97 -8.90 1.18 9.21
CA ALA A 97 -7.81 0.79 10.11
C ALA A 97 -6.43 0.78 9.43
N PHE A 98 -6.37 0.46 8.14
CA PHE A 98 -5.13 0.55 7.36
C PHE A 98 -4.70 1.99 7.10
N GLY A 99 -5.64 2.89 6.77
CA GLY A 99 -5.39 4.32 6.64
C GLY A 99 -4.83 4.92 7.93
N ASP A 100 -5.44 4.61 9.07
CA ASP A 100 -5.00 5.05 10.39
C ASP A 100 -3.59 4.56 10.72
N ALA A 101 -3.29 3.28 10.47
CA ALA A 101 -1.98 2.71 10.73
C ALA A 101 -0.88 3.33 9.85
N VAL A 102 -1.19 3.68 8.59
CA VAL A 102 -0.28 4.44 7.72
C VAL A 102 -0.09 5.87 8.23
N GLY A 103 -1.13 6.51 8.77
CA GLY A 103 -1.03 7.82 9.41
C GLY A 103 -0.08 7.80 10.61
N VAL A 104 -0.23 6.84 11.52
CA VAL A 104 0.67 6.66 12.67
C VAL A 104 2.11 6.43 12.21
N PHE A 105 2.31 5.62 11.16
CA PHE A 105 3.64 5.40 10.61
C PHE A 105 4.23 6.69 10.01
N LEU A 106 3.42 7.45 9.27
CA LEU A 106 3.83 8.74 8.71
C LEU A 106 4.26 9.70 9.81
N ASP A 107 3.47 9.85 10.87
CA ASP A 107 3.79 10.75 11.99
C ASP A 107 5.13 10.37 12.64
N ALA A 108 5.40 9.07 12.79
CA ALA A 108 6.66 8.58 13.34
C ALA A 108 7.86 9.00 12.47
N VAL A 109 7.76 8.87 11.14
CA VAL A 109 8.88 9.14 10.22
C VAL A 109 9.02 10.61 9.80
N SER A 110 7.94 11.39 9.90
CA SER A 110 7.93 12.82 9.55
C SER A 110 8.25 13.74 10.74
N SER A 111 8.29 13.19 11.96
CA SER A 111 8.69 13.91 13.17
C SER A 111 10.17 14.32 13.22
N ARG A 112 11.02 13.77 12.34
CA ARG A 112 12.46 14.04 12.28
C ARG A 112 12.88 14.61 10.94
N ASP A 113 13.88 15.48 10.96
CA ASP A 113 14.45 16.05 9.74
C ASP A 113 15.35 15.01 9.04
N PRO A 114 15.04 14.59 7.80
CA PRO A 114 15.75 13.49 7.15
C PRO A 114 17.20 13.81 6.76
N VAL A 115 17.62 15.08 6.83
CA VAL A 115 18.98 15.54 6.49
C VAL A 115 19.85 15.62 7.75
N THR A 116 19.29 16.17 8.83
CA THR A 116 20.03 16.53 10.05
C THR A 116 19.82 15.54 11.20
N ASP A 117 18.72 14.78 11.19
CA ASP A 117 18.38 13.73 12.18
C ASP A 117 17.65 12.54 11.50
N PRO A 118 18.34 11.77 10.64
CA PRO A 118 17.71 10.67 9.92
C PRO A 118 17.25 9.56 10.88
N VAL A 119 16.04 9.03 10.64
CA VAL A 119 15.51 7.85 11.35
C VAL A 119 16.37 6.64 11.02
N ASP A 120 16.88 5.91 12.02
CA ASP A 120 17.63 4.66 11.77
C ASP A 120 16.74 3.57 11.12
N GLU A 121 17.35 2.68 10.33
CA GLU A 121 16.64 1.61 9.62
C GLU A 121 15.84 0.69 10.58
N ASP A 122 16.36 0.38 11.77
CA ASP A 122 15.66 -0.43 12.77
C ASP A 122 14.42 0.29 13.32
N VAL A 123 14.53 1.60 13.59
CA VAL A 123 13.41 2.43 14.04
C VAL A 123 12.37 2.56 12.94
N LEU A 124 12.81 2.70 11.69
CA LEU A 124 11.93 2.74 10.52
C LEU A 124 11.17 1.41 10.35
N ASN A 125 11.85 0.27 10.57
CA ASN A 125 11.26 -1.06 10.57
C ASN A 125 10.26 -1.27 11.70
N ASP A 126 10.57 -0.78 12.90
CA ASP A 126 9.66 -0.87 14.04
C ASP A 126 8.40 -0.02 13.81
N ALA A 127 8.57 1.19 13.28
CA ALA A 127 7.49 2.13 13.02
C ALA A 127 6.54 1.67 11.89
N SER A 128 7.02 0.87 10.92
CA SER A 128 6.20 0.36 9.83
C SER A 128 5.36 -0.87 10.18
N ARG A 129 5.69 -1.60 11.27
CA ARG A 129 5.00 -2.84 11.65
C ARG A 129 3.47 -2.69 11.77
N PRO A 130 2.91 -1.63 12.40
CA PRO A 130 1.47 -1.46 12.48
C PRO A 130 0.82 -1.33 11.10
N ALA A 131 1.43 -0.58 10.18
CA ALA A 131 0.95 -0.43 8.81
C ALA A 131 1.03 -1.75 8.03
N ALA A 132 2.11 -2.51 8.19
CA ALA A 132 2.26 -3.84 7.58
C ALA A 132 1.22 -4.85 8.11
N ALA A 133 0.96 -4.84 9.42
CA ALA A 133 -0.07 -5.67 10.05
C ALA A 133 -1.47 -5.29 9.55
N ALA A 134 -1.78 -4.01 9.45
CA ALA A 134 -3.06 -3.53 8.93
C ALA A 134 -3.23 -3.85 7.43
N GLN A 135 -2.15 -3.78 6.63
CA GLN A 135 -2.17 -4.21 5.23
C GLN A 135 -2.53 -5.69 5.12
N LEU A 136 -1.91 -6.55 5.94
CA LEU A 136 -2.20 -7.98 5.96
C LEU A 136 -3.65 -8.27 6.37
N ALA A 137 -4.14 -7.58 7.40
CA ALA A 137 -5.52 -7.67 7.85
C ALA A 137 -6.51 -7.26 6.74
N LEU A 138 -6.21 -6.18 6.01
CA LEU A 138 -6.99 -5.72 4.86
C LEU A 138 -7.00 -6.77 3.73
N VAL A 139 -5.85 -7.31 3.37
CA VAL A 139 -5.75 -8.37 2.35
C VAL A 139 -6.59 -9.60 2.74
N ASN A 140 -6.50 -10.03 4.00
CA ASN A 140 -7.29 -11.17 4.49
C ASN A 140 -8.79 -10.84 4.53
N ALA A 141 -9.19 -9.60 4.87
CA ALA A 141 -10.57 -9.16 4.78
C ALA A 141 -11.11 -9.19 3.34
N ILE A 142 -10.31 -8.72 2.37
CA ILE A 142 -10.64 -8.78 0.94
C ILE A 142 -10.78 -10.24 0.50
N ARG A 143 -9.81 -11.11 0.83
CA ARG A 143 -9.84 -12.55 0.48
C ARG A 143 -11.09 -13.24 1.04
N ARG A 144 -11.45 -12.99 2.30
CA ARG A 144 -12.68 -13.50 2.93
C ARG A 144 -13.95 -12.99 2.25
N SER A 145 -13.96 -11.75 1.78
CA SER A 145 -15.10 -11.16 1.06
C SER A 145 -15.30 -11.79 -0.33
N VAL A 146 -14.21 -12.23 -0.96
CA VAL A 146 -14.19 -12.84 -2.30
C VAL A 146 -14.54 -14.32 -2.26
N GLY A 147 -14.13 -15.03 -1.20
CA GLY A 147 -14.46 -16.44 -0.97
C GLY A 147 -14.11 -16.88 0.45
N ARG A 148 -15.06 -17.53 1.14
CA ARG A 148 -14.90 -17.96 2.54
C ARG A 148 -13.89 -19.10 2.76
N ALA A 149 -13.46 -19.78 1.70
CA ALA A 149 -12.59 -20.96 1.76
C ALA A 149 -11.08 -20.63 1.68
N LEU A 150 -10.71 -19.36 1.60
CA LEU A 150 -9.29 -18.97 1.52
C LEU A 150 -8.69 -18.87 2.92
N THR A 151 -7.75 -19.76 3.23
CA THR A 151 -6.92 -19.69 4.45
C THR A 151 -6.23 -18.34 4.54
N GLU A 152 -6.23 -17.70 5.71
CA GLU A 152 -5.59 -16.40 5.94
C GLU A 152 -4.08 -16.47 5.61
N LEU A 153 -3.55 -15.38 5.04
CA LEU A 153 -2.12 -15.26 4.80
C LEU A 153 -1.42 -15.05 6.14
N PRO A 154 -0.39 -15.85 6.49
CA PRO A 154 0.39 -15.68 7.71
C PRO A 154 1.67 -14.84 7.50
N PHE A 155 1.80 -14.12 6.38
CA PHE A 155 3.02 -13.37 6.04
C PHE A 155 2.70 -12.05 5.34
N TYR A 156 3.59 -11.06 5.50
CA TYR A 156 3.48 -9.77 4.82
C TYR A 156 3.75 -9.88 3.32
N LEU A 157 3.07 -9.05 2.52
CA LEU A 157 3.23 -8.99 1.07
C LEU A 157 4.19 -7.88 0.66
N GLY A 158 4.96 -8.10 -0.41
CA GLY A 158 5.65 -7.01 -1.12
C GLY A 158 6.89 -6.41 -0.41
N GLY A 159 7.38 -7.02 0.68
CA GLY A 159 8.58 -6.55 1.35
C GLY A 159 8.38 -5.26 2.15
N THR A 160 7.20 -5.08 2.74
CA THR A 160 7.00 -4.14 3.86
C THR A 160 8.19 -4.19 4.81
N LEU A 161 8.66 -3.04 5.25
CA LEU A 161 9.65 -2.95 6.33
C LEU A 161 9.06 -3.69 7.55
N GLY A 162 9.71 -4.76 7.99
CA GLY A 162 9.21 -5.64 9.04
C GLY A 162 9.18 -7.12 8.62
N ASP A 163 9.87 -7.95 9.40
CA ASP A 163 9.66 -9.40 9.39
C ASP A 163 8.38 -9.74 10.15
N HIS A 164 7.58 -10.66 9.60
CA HIS A 164 6.47 -11.28 10.33
C HIS A 164 7.05 -12.34 11.27
N PRO A 165 6.52 -12.56 12.50
CA PRO A 165 7.04 -13.61 13.41
C PRO A 165 7.02 -15.02 12.81
N GLU A 166 6.15 -15.28 11.84
CA GLU A 166 6.09 -16.54 11.06
C GLU A 166 6.74 -16.46 9.67
N GLY A 167 7.21 -15.26 9.27
CA GLY A 167 8.00 -15.07 8.07
C GLY A 167 9.42 -15.54 8.36
N GLY A 168 9.75 -16.76 7.94
CA GLY A 168 11.11 -17.29 8.07
C GLY A 168 12.14 -16.28 7.56
N THR A 169 13.26 -16.18 8.30
CA THR A 169 14.39 -15.29 8.03
C THR A 169 14.64 -15.17 6.53
N ARG A 170 14.46 -13.98 5.97
CA ARG A 170 14.93 -13.72 4.60
C ARG A 170 16.41 -14.09 4.57
N PRO A 171 16.89 -14.95 3.65
CA PRO A 171 18.31 -15.22 3.54
C PRO A 171 19.00 -13.89 3.25
N SER A 172 19.78 -13.39 4.21
CA SER A 172 20.51 -12.14 4.11
C SER A 172 21.29 -12.15 2.80
N ARG A 173 21.04 -11.19 1.90
CA ARG A 173 21.75 -11.04 0.62
C ARG A 173 23.27 -10.98 0.76
N LEU A 174 23.77 -10.74 1.98
CA LEU A 174 25.19 -10.84 2.34
C LEU A 174 25.81 -12.24 2.13
N HIS A 175 25.04 -13.33 2.22
CA HIS A 175 25.58 -14.68 1.99
C HIS A 175 25.66 -15.07 0.50
N ALA A 176 24.90 -14.42 -0.38
CA ALA A 176 24.96 -14.70 -1.82
C ALA A 176 26.20 -14.10 -2.48
N GLN A 177 26.70 -12.97 -1.98
CA GLN A 177 27.92 -12.33 -2.50
C GLN A 177 29.19 -13.11 -2.12
N ALA A 178 29.25 -13.66 -0.89
CA ALA A 178 30.42 -14.40 -0.41
C ALA A 178 30.65 -15.75 -1.12
N ALA A 179 29.62 -16.32 -1.75
CA ALA A 179 29.75 -17.55 -2.53
C ALA A 179 30.30 -17.32 -3.94
N SER A 180 30.20 -16.09 -4.46
CA SER A 180 30.68 -15.73 -5.80
C SER A 180 32.16 -15.29 -5.82
N ASP A 181 32.73 -14.98 -4.66
CA ASP A 181 34.11 -14.46 -4.52
C ASP A 181 35.12 -15.53 -4.10
N ARG A 182 34.73 -16.81 -4.11
CA ARG A 182 35.69 -17.90 -3.91
C ARG A 182 36.58 -18.03 -5.14
N PRO A 183 37.91 -17.89 -5.02
CA PRO A 183 38.81 -18.16 -6.14
C PRO A 183 38.64 -19.62 -6.58
N ALA A 184 38.65 -19.84 -7.89
CA ALA A 184 38.55 -21.17 -8.48
C ALA A 184 39.67 -22.08 -7.93
N PRO A 185 39.39 -23.36 -7.66
CA PRO A 185 40.43 -24.28 -7.20
C PRO A 185 41.53 -24.39 -8.26
N GLU A 186 42.77 -24.23 -7.79
CA GLU A 186 43.99 -24.31 -8.60
C GLU A 186 44.05 -25.67 -9.31
N PRO A 187 44.38 -25.73 -10.61
CA PRO A 187 44.45 -26.99 -11.34
C PRO A 187 45.58 -27.85 -10.76
N THR A 188 45.21 -29.04 -10.27
CA THR A 188 46.17 -30.05 -9.81
C THR A 188 47.18 -30.36 -10.92
N PRO A 189 48.49 -30.33 -10.66
CA PRO A 189 49.48 -30.70 -11.66
C PRO A 189 49.27 -32.17 -12.05
N ALA A 190 49.17 -32.42 -13.35
CA ALA A 190 49.15 -33.78 -13.88
C ALA A 190 50.50 -34.42 -13.62
N ASP A 191 50.51 -35.51 -12.86
CA ASP A 191 51.67 -36.38 -12.77
C ASP A 191 51.87 -37.10 -14.12
N SER A 192 53.08 -36.90 -14.66
CA SER A 192 53.78 -37.61 -15.77
C SER A 192 53.41 -37.27 -17.21
#